data_AF-A0A7Z9KVE3-F1
#
_entry.id   AF-A0A7Z9KVE3-F1
#
_cell.length_a   1.000
_cell.length_b   1.000
_cell.length_c   1.000
_cell.angle_alpha   90.00
_cell.angle_beta   90.00
_cell.angle_gamma   90.00
#
_symmetry.space_group_name_H-M   'P 1'
#
loop_
_entity.id
_entity.type
_entity.pdbx_description
1 polymer ?
#
loop_
_entity_poly.entity_id
_entity_poly.type
_entity_poly.pdbx_seq_one_letter_code
_entity_poly.pdbx_strand_id
1 'polypeptide(L)'
;MSDSPTSETRSKADTNKLVYVAGIAFAITCVAFFFASSWLRPTVQEGFPVTNQAKANSDGTFEITIDTSNRNNWIPLNLGAGRISSGKEEPDLTFRRYVAQAPGGAIDLGKVALEDAALAAQPTWVKDEFVDGELQNEALSTWYSYSYWTHLLSPKGRIYAVKLQNGGVAFLQFVSYYCKPEGSGCLTIRYKLANG
;
A
#
# COMPACT_ATOMS: atom_id res chain seq x y z
N MET A 1 -19.17 -75.99 26.40
CA MET A 1 -18.22 -75.04 27.01
C MET A 1 -17.99 -73.96 25.95
N SER A 2 -18.77 -72.87 25.97
CA SER A 2 -18.61 -71.76 25.03
C SER A 2 -17.80 -70.68 25.73
N ASP A 3 -16.53 -70.52 25.35
CA ASP A 3 -15.68 -69.46 25.88
C ASP A 3 -16.09 -68.11 25.30
N SER A 4 -16.34 -67.17 26.21
CA SER A 4 -16.81 -65.81 25.94
C SER A 4 -15.62 -64.87 25.70
N PRO A 5 -15.42 -64.28 24.50
CA PRO A 5 -14.30 -63.38 24.25
C PRO A 5 -14.72 -61.94 24.55
N THR A 6 -14.84 -61.53 25.82
CA THR A 6 -15.73 -60.38 26.12
C THR A 6 -15.20 -59.19 26.94
N SER A 7 -13.89 -58.98 27.12
CA SER A 7 -13.45 -57.73 27.78
C SER A 7 -12.20 -57.08 27.18
N GLU A 8 -11.09 -57.80 27.12
CA GLU A 8 -9.79 -57.22 26.78
C GLU A 8 -9.66 -56.86 25.28
N THR A 9 -10.22 -57.69 24.40
CA THR A 9 -10.28 -57.45 22.95
C THR A 9 -11.18 -56.27 22.58
N ARG A 10 -12.23 -56.01 23.36
CA ARG A 10 -13.15 -54.88 23.16
C ARG A 10 -12.51 -53.56 23.56
N SER A 11 -11.84 -53.52 24.72
CA SER A 11 -11.11 -52.33 25.22
C SER A 11 -9.98 -51.88 24.28
N LYS A 12 -9.21 -52.83 23.72
CA LYS A 12 -8.14 -52.51 22.76
C LYS A 12 -8.68 -52.03 21.41
N ALA A 13 -9.80 -52.58 20.95
CA ALA A 13 -10.47 -52.15 19.72
C ALA A 13 -11.04 -50.72 19.84
N ASP A 14 -11.62 -50.37 21.00
CA ASP A 14 -12.18 -49.04 21.26
C ASP A 14 -11.08 -47.98 21.41
N THR A 15 -9.95 -48.34 22.03
CA THR A 15 -8.76 -47.47 22.13
C THR A 15 -8.16 -47.17 20.76
N ASN A 16 -8.03 -48.18 19.90
CA ASN A 16 -7.51 -47.99 18.54
C ASN A 16 -8.44 -47.09 17.71
N LYS A 17 -9.76 -47.27 17.81
CA LYS A 17 -10.74 -46.40 17.13
C LYS A 17 -10.62 -44.94 17.59
N LEU A 18 -10.44 -44.70 18.90
CA LEU A 18 -10.25 -43.35 19.43
C LEU A 18 -8.99 -42.69 18.87
N VAL A 19 -7.88 -43.43 18.79
CA VAL A 19 -6.61 -42.94 18.22
C VAL A 19 -6.76 -42.61 16.73
N TYR A 20 -7.43 -43.46 15.95
CA TYR A 20 -7.70 -43.20 14.54
C TYR A 20 -8.58 -41.98 14.33
N VAL A 21 -9.66 -41.83 15.11
CA VAL A 21 -10.56 -40.67 15.02
C VAL A 21 -9.81 -39.39 15.40
N ALA A 22 -8.99 -39.42 16.46
CA ALA A 22 -8.18 -38.28 16.86
C ALA A 22 -7.14 -37.90 15.79
N GLY A 23 -6.47 -38.89 15.18
CA GLY A 23 -5.52 -38.67 14.10
C GLY A 23 -6.16 -38.07 12.85
N ILE A 24 -7.34 -38.56 12.45
CA ILE A 24 -8.11 -38.02 11.32
C ILE A 24 -8.57 -36.59 11.62
N ALA A 25 -9.11 -36.33 12.81
CA ALA A 25 -9.54 -34.98 13.21
C ALA A 25 -8.37 -33.98 13.23
N PHE A 26 -7.20 -34.41 13.69
CA PHE A 26 -5.97 -33.61 13.65
C PHE A 26 -5.55 -33.30 12.21
N ALA A 27 -5.53 -34.30 11.32
CA ALA A 27 -5.19 -34.12 9.91
C ALA A 27 -6.16 -33.15 9.21
N ILE A 28 -7.47 -33.29 9.44
CA ILE A 28 -8.49 -32.37 8.89
C ILE A 28 -8.26 -30.95 9.41
N THR A 29 -7.93 -30.78 10.69
CA THR A 29 -7.65 -29.47 11.28
C THR A 29 -6.41 -28.83 10.67
N CYS A 30 -5.31 -29.58 10.49
CA CYS A 30 -4.11 -29.10 9.83
C CYS A 30 -4.37 -28.68 8.38
N VAL A 31 -5.17 -29.45 7.64
CA VAL A 31 -5.55 -29.12 6.26
C VAL A 31 -6.43 -27.86 6.22
N ALA A 32 -7.40 -27.74 7.11
CA ALA A 32 -8.24 -26.54 7.23
C ALA A 32 -7.40 -25.29 7.57
N PHE A 33 -6.41 -25.41 8.47
CA PHE A 33 -5.46 -24.32 8.78
C PHE A 33 -4.56 -23.97 7.59
N PHE A 34 -4.11 -24.96 6.82
CA PHE A 34 -3.30 -24.70 5.63
C PHE A 34 -4.11 -23.95 4.57
N PHE A 35 -5.36 -24.34 4.30
CA PHE A 35 -6.23 -23.63 3.37
C PHE A 35 -6.64 -22.24 3.90
N ALA A 36 -6.97 -22.11 5.19
CA ALA A 36 -7.26 -20.83 5.80
C ALA A 36 -6.05 -19.87 5.76
N SER A 37 -4.84 -20.38 5.99
CA SER A 37 -3.61 -19.58 5.90
C SER A 37 -3.30 -19.13 4.46
N SER A 38 -3.74 -19.89 3.46
CA SER A 38 -3.62 -19.49 2.05
C SER A 38 -4.50 -18.30 1.68
N TRP A 39 -5.66 -18.14 2.33
CA TRP A 39 -6.53 -16.96 2.21
C TRP A 39 -6.06 -15.78 3.06
N LEU A 40 -5.19 -16.00 4.04
CA LEU A 40 -4.53 -14.97 4.85
C LEU A 40 -3.19 -14.51 4.26
N ARG A 41 -2.83 -14.96 3.05
CA ARG A 41 -1.58 -14.51 2.42
C ARG A 41 -1.62 -12.99 2.28
N PRO A 42 -0.64 -12.26 2.85
CA PRO A 42 -0.51 -10.84 2.60
C PRO A 42 -0.48 -10.62 1.10
N THR A 43 -1.27 -9.67 0.60
CA THR A 43 -1.16 -9.20 -0.78
C THR A 43 0.32 -8.87 -0.99
N VAL A 44 1.00 -9.62 -1.86
CA VAL A 44 2.40 -9.33 -2.19
C VAL A 44 2.39 -7.93 -2.77
N GLN A 45 2.99 -7.00 -2.05
CA GLN A 45 3.05 -5.61 -2.48
C GLN A 45 3.96 -5.54 -3.71
N GLU A 46 3.35 -5.24 -4.86
CA GLU A 46 4.07 -5.22 -6.13
C GLU A 46 5.14 -4.13 -6.11
N GLY A 47 6.38 -4.50 -6.40
CA GLY A 47 7.49 -3.58 -6.53
C GLY A 47 7.62 -3.06 -7.97
N PHE A 48 8.03 -1.80 -8.11
CA PHE A 48 8.19 -1.14 -9.40
C PHE A 48 9.65 -0.71 -9.62
N PRO A 49 10.17 -0.71 -10.87
CA PRO A 49 11.49 -0.18 -11.16
C PRO A 49 11.51 1.34 -11.03
N VAL A 50 12.58 1.91 -10.48
CA VAL A 50 12.74 3.36 -10.37
C VAL A 50 12.81 4.01 -11.76
N THR A 51 12.15 5.15 -11.88
CA THR A 51 12.05 5.97 -13.10
C THR A 51 12.43 7.41 -12.79
N ASN A 52 13.10 8.09 -13.72
CA ASN A 52 13.43 9.53 -13.57
C ASN A 52 12.36 10.45 -14.17
N GLN A 53 11.43 9.90 -14.94
CA GLN A 53 10.35 10.59 -15.63
C GLN A 53 9.09 9.74 -15.61
N ALA A 54 7.95 10.40 -15.59
CA ALA A 54 6.66 9.77 -15.63
C ALA A 54 6.39 9.18 -17.02
N LYS A 55 5.87 7.96 -17.03
CA LYS A 55 5.39 7.29 -18.22
C LYS A 55 3.92 7.63 -18.41
N ALA A 56 3.55 8.08 -19.61
CA ALA A 56 2.15 8.24 -19.98
C ALA A 56 1.49 6.87 -20.23
N ASN A 57 0.29 6.70 -19.70
CA ASN A 57 -0.57 5.54 -19.92
C ASN A 57 -1.64 5.88 -20.97
N SER A 58 -2.24 4.86 -21.58
CA SER A 58 -3.24 5.01 -22.64
C SER A 58 -4.57 5.63 -22.17
N ASP A 59 -4.80 5.70 -20.87
CA ASP A 59 -5.98 6.26 -20.22
C ASP A 59 -5.83 7.74 -19.85
N GLY A 60 -4.74 8.39 -20.27
CA GLY A 60 -4.44 9.78 -19.95
C GLY A 60 -3.86 10.00 -18.56
N THR A 61 -3.56 8.92 -17.82
CA THR A 61 -2.80 8.99 -16.57
C THR A 61 -1.30 8.93 -16.82
N PHE A 62 -0.53 9.32 -15.82
CA PHE A 62 0.91 9.23 -15.76
C PHE A 62 1.31 8.35 -14.58
N GLU A 63 2.37 7.59 -14.73
CA GLU A 63 2.94 6.76 -13.65
C GLU A 63 4.42 7.08 -13.49
N ILE A 64 4.85 7.30 -12.25
CA ILE A 64 6.25 7.51 -11.90
C ILE A 64 6.59 6.74 -10.63
N THR A 65 7.76 6.11 -10.63
CA THR A 65 8.35 5.48 -9.45
C THR A 65 9.62 6.21 -9.08
N ILE A 66 9.67 6.81 -7.89
CA ILE A 66 10.81 7.59 -7.39
C ILE A 66 11.50 6.89 -6.21
N ASP A 67 12.83 6.94 -6.16
CA ASP A 67 13.61 6.42 -5.02
C ASP A 67 13.63 7.43 -3.87
N THR A 68 12.81 7.18 -2.86
CA THR A 68 12.69 7.92 -1.60
C THR A 68 13.35 7.17 -0.43
N SER A 69 14.17 6.17 -0.70
CA SER A 69 14.69 5.26 0.33
C SER A 69 15.64 5.91 1.33
N ASN A 70 16.30 7.00 0.95
CA ASN A 70 17.24 7.73 1.80
C ASN A 70 16.52 8.50 2.93
N ARG A 71 17.01 8.36 4.17
CA ARG A 71 16.40 8.98 5.37
C ARG A 71 16.74 10.47 5.53
N ASN A 72 17.73 10.97 4.81
CA ASN A 72 18.25 12.32 4.96
C ASN A 72 17.87 13.22 3.78
N ASN A 73 17.62 12.63 2.60
CA ASN A 73 17.39 13.37 1.37
C ASN A 73 15.90 13.43 1.04
N TRP A 74 15.42 14.64 0.77
CA TRP A 74 14.11 14.87 0.17
C TRP A 74 14.21 14.81 -1.34
N ILE A 75 13.26 14.12 -1.96
CA ILE A 75 13.19 13.92 -3.40
C ILE A 75 12.10 14.84 -3.96
N PRO A 76 12.47 15.90 -4.68
CA PRO A 76 11.51 16.87 -5.19
C PRO A 76 10.88 16.37 -6.49
N LEU A 77 9.56 16.39 -6.58
CA LEU A 77 8.77 15.97 -7.73
C LEU A 77 8.00 17.15 -8.31
N ASN A 78 8.07 17.31 -9.63
CA ASN A 78 7.21 18.21 -10.39
C ASN A 78 6.25 17.34 -11.22
N LEU A 79 4.96 17.36 -10.86
CA LEU A 79 3.92 16.55 -11.50
C LEU A 79 3.54 17.12 -12.86
N GLY A 80 3.55 18.44 -13.01
CA GLY A 80 3.26 19.11 -14.28
C GLY A 80 4.28 18.77 -15.37
N ALA A 81 5.56 18.70 -15.01
CA ALA A 81 6.65 18.29 -15.89
C ALA A 81 6.87 16.76 -15.91
N GLY A 82 6.20 16.02 -15.02
CA GLY A 82 6.32 14.57 -14.87
C GLY A 82 7.74 14.09 -14.61
N ARG A 83 8.49 14.77 -13.75
CA ARG A 83 9.89 14.40 -13.45
C ARG A 83 10.33 14.90 -12.08
N ILE A 84 11.44 14.33 -11.60
CA ILE A 84 12.16 14.88 -10.45
C ILE A 84 12.59 16.33 -10.80
N SER A 85 12.37 17.26 -9.87
CA SER A 85 12.75 18.67 -10.06
C SER A 85 14.28 18.78 -10.11
N SER A 86 14.79 19.61 -11.02
CA SER A 86 16.22 19.89 -11.13
C SER A 86 16.72 20.92 -10.11
N GLY A 87 15.87 21.35 -9.16
CA GLY A 87 16.19 22.37 -8.15
C GLY A 87 16.14 23.82 -8.63
N LYS A 88 15.80 24.07 -9.89
CA LYS A 88 15.61 25.44 -10.45
C LYS A 88 14.19 25.96 -10.24
N GLU A 89 13.25 25.06 -9.99
CA GLU A 89 11.82 25.30 -9.86
C GLU A 89 11.35 24.72 -8.53
N GLU A 90 10.39 25.38 -7.88
CA GLU A 90 9.76 24.86 -6.67
C GLU A 90 9.03 23.55 -6.99
N PRO A 91 9.20 22.50 -6.16
CA PRO A 91 8.51 21.24 -6.37
C PRO A 91 7.03 21.34 -6.04
N ASP A 92 6.23 20.52 -6.73
CA ASP A 92 4.82 20.33 -6.39
C ASP A 92 4.68 19.45 -5.14
N LEU A 93 5.55 18.44 -5.04
CA LEU A 93 5.65 17.52 -3.91
C LEU A 93 7.11 17.25 -3.58
N THR A 94 7.42 17.02 -2.31
CA THR A 94 8.70 16.40 -1.93
C THR A 94 8.43 15.17 -1.09
N PHE A 95 9.30 14.18 -1.23
CA PHE A 95 9.16 12.91 -0.52
C PHE A 95 10.44 12.51 0.18
N ARG A 96 10.27 11.90 1.35
CA ARG A 96 11.35 11.21 2.06
C ARG A 96 10.76 10.00 2.74
N ARG A 97 11.25 8.81 2.38
CA ARG A 97 10.59 7.55 2.72
C ARG A 97 9.11 7.62 2.30
N TYR A 98 8.18 7.38 3.22
CA TYR A 98 6.74 7.44 3.01
C TYR A 98 6.11 8.80 3.34
N VAL A 99 6.92 9.76 3.83
CA VAL A 99 6.48 11.11 4.22
C VAL A 99 6.43 12.00 2.98
N ALA A 100 5.42 12.84 2.89
CA ALA A 100 5.18 13.75 1.79
C ALA A 100 5.00 15.19 2.29
N GLN A 101 5.54 16.14 1.55
CA GLN A 101 5.22 17.56 1.67
C GLN A 101 4.52 18.03 0.39
N ALA A 102 3.62 18.99 0.52
CA ALA A 102 2.90 19.60 -0.58
C ALA A 102 2.80 21.11 -0.33
N PRO A 103 3.80 21.92 -0.74
CA PRO A 103 3.83 23.34 -0.38
C PRO A 103 2.62 24.12 -0.95
N GLY A 104 2.13 23.72 -2.13
CA GLY A 104 0.88 24.21 -2.71
C GLY A 104 -0.38 23.82 -1.91
N GLY A 105 -0.31 22.73 -1.15
CA GLY A 105 -1.37 22.12 -0.36
C GLY A 105 -1.95 20.87 -1.02
N ALA A 106 -2.55 20.00 -0.21
CA ALA A 106 -3.20 18.78 -0.68
C ALA A 106 -4.57 18.58 -0.03
N ILE A 107 -5.38 17.69 -0.61
CA ILE A 107 -6.70 17.27 -0.11
C ILE A 107 -6.82 15.77 -0.31
N ASP A 108 -7.26 15.05 0.71
CA ASP A 108 -7.65 13.65 0.61
C ASP A 108 -9.11 13.55 0.13
N LEU A 109 -9.31 13.06 -1.09
CA LEU A 109 -10.63 12.88 -1.70
C LEU A 109 -11.26 11.53 -1.34
N GLY A 110 -10.55 10.68 -0.61
CA GLY A 110 -11.03 9.37 -0.20
C GLY A 110 -10.97 8.32 -1.31
N LYS A 111 -11.87 7.34 -1.22
CA LYS A 111 -11.96 6.23 -2.18
C LYS A 111 -12.88 6.61 -3.33
N VAL A 112 -12.32 7.29 -4.32
CA VAL A 112 -12.96 7.59 -5.60
C VAL A 112 -12.10 7.02 -6.73
N ALA A 113 -12.67 6.83 -7.92
CA ALA A 113 -11.88 6.46 -9.08
C ALA A 113 -11.02 7.65 -9.53
N LEU A 114 -9.81 7.41 -10.05
CA LEU A 114 -8.90 8.49 -10.44
C LEU A 114 -9.48 9.31 -11.59
N GLU A 115 -10.15 8.65 -12.53
CA GLU A 115 -10.89 9.23 -13.66
C GLU A 115 -12.03 10.15 -13.21
N ASP A 116 -12.70 9.84 -12.10
CA ASP A 116 -13.84 10.59 -11.57
C ASP A 116 -13.44 11.66 -10.55
N ALA A 117 -12.16 11.70 -10.15
CA ALA A 117 -11.66 12.65 -9.19
C ALA A 117 -11.89 14.10 -9.66
N ALA A 118 -12.51 14.89 -8.77
CA ALA A 118 -12.87 16.28 -8.98
C ALA A 118 -12.70 17.07 -7.68
N LEU A 119 -12.56 18.39 -7.80
CA LEU A 119 -12.52 19.31 -6.67
C LEU A 119 -13.90 19.92 -6.39
N ALA A 120 -14.15 20.23 -5.13
CA ALA A 120 -15.24 21.13 -4.76
C ALA A 120 -15.00 22.53 -5.35
N ALA A 121 -16.07 23.31 -5.57
CA ALA A 121 -15.98 24.66 -6.14
C ALA A 121 -15.08 25.61 -5.31
N GLN A 122 -15.05 25.44 -3.99
CA GLN A 122 -14.17 26.16 -3.08
C GLN A 122 -13.42 25.14 -2.21
N PRO A 123 -12.30 24.59 -2.70
CA PRO A 123 -11.57 23.56 -2.00
C PRO A 123 -10.74 24.16 -0.85
N THR A 124 -10.79 23.53 0.31
CA THR A 124 -9.94 23.88 1.47
C THR A 124 -8.66 23.06 1.41
N TRP A 125 -7.55 23.71 1.03
CA TRP A 125 -6.25 23.06 0.91
C TRP A 125 -5.61 22.86 2.29
N VAL A 126 -5.20 21.62 2.58
CA VAL A 126 -4.39 21.30 3.76
C VAL A 126 -2.94 21.66 3.46
N LYS A 127 -2.38 22.59 4.24
CA LYS A 127 -0.99 23.03 4.15
C LYS A 127 -0.07 22.12 4.96
N ASP A 128 1.21 22.19 4.65
CA ASP A 128 2.22 21.47 5.40
C ASP A 128 2.33 22.04 6.82
N GLU A 129 2.55 21.16 7.78
CA GLU A 129 2.69 21.48 9.19
C GLU A 129 3.80 20.64 9.84
N PHE A 130 4.36 21.14 10.94
CA PHE A 130 5.35 20.40 11.71
C PHE A 130 4.65 19.40 12.64
N VAL A 131 4.86 18.12 12.39
CA VAL A 131 4.42 17.01 13.25
C VAL A 131 5.67 16.30 13.77
N ASP A 132 5.81 16.19 15.08
CA ASP A 132 6.97 15.57 15.74
C ASP A 132 8.35 16.08 15.23
N GLY A 133 8.42 17.37 14.87
CA GLY A 133 9.63 18.02 14.38
C GLY A 133 9.93 17.83 12.89
N GLU A 134 9.05 17.16 12.13
CA GLU A 134 9.15 16.99 10.68
C GLU A 134 8.03 17.76 9.98
N LEU A 135 8.40 18.58 8.98
CA LEU A 135 7.43 19.26 8.13
C LEU A 135 6.81 18.22 7.17
N GLN A 136 5.49 18.07 7.18
CA GLN A 136 4.77 17.12 6.35
C GLN A 136 3.35 17.60 6.02
N ASN A 137 2.72 17.01 5.01
CA ASN A 137 1.33 17.28 4.68
C ASN A 137 0.40 16.24 5.30
N GLU A 138 -0.46 16.65 6.23
CA GLU A 138 -1.36 15.75 6.96
C GLU A 138 -2.39 15.06 6.04
N ALA A 139 -2.84 15.72 4.97
CA ALA A 139 -3.74 15.07 4.01
C ALA A 139 -3.05 13.90 3.28
N LEU A 140 -1.73 13.93 3.15
CA LEU A 140 -0.95 12.85 2.51
C LEU A 140 -0.36 11.87 3.53
N SER A 141 -0.33 12.18 4.83
CA SER A 141 0.40 11.38 5.84
C SER A 141 -0.15 9.96 6.04
N THR A 142 -1.42 9.74 5.66
CA THR A 142 -2.13 8.47 5.91
C THR A 142 -2.42 7.65 4.65
N TRP A 143 -1.64 7.83 3.57
CA TRP A 143 -1.87 7.13 2.29
C TRP A 143 -1.75 5.61 2.36
N TYR A 144 -1.12 5.07 3.41
CA TYR A 144 -0.91 3.65 3.63
C TYR A 144 -1.54 3.13 4.92
N SER A 145 -1.69 1.81 4.98
CA SER A 145 -1.89 1.02 6.19
C SER A 145 -0.62 0.25 6.51
N TYR A 146 -0.16 0.33 7.76
CA TYR A 146 1.00 -0.44 8.23
C TYR A 146 0.55 -1.74 8.88
N SER A 147 1.13 -2.87 8.46
CA SER A 147 0.90 -4.17 9.08
C SER A 147 1.99 -4.47 10.10
N TYR A 148 1.66 -4.54 11.38
CA TYR A 148 2.62 -4.93 12.43
C TYR A 148 3.12 -6.37 12.31
N TRP A 149 2.39 -7.24 11.62
CA TRP A 149 2.77 -8.64 11.42
C TRP A 149 3.82 -8.82 10.32
N THR A 150 3.71 -8.04 9.25
CA THR A 150 4.58 -8.18 8.06
C THR A 150 5.57 -7.02 7.93
N HIS A 151 5.41 -5.96 8.73
CA HIS A 151 6.09 -4.68 8.61
C HIS A 151 5.94 -4.03 7.23
N LEU A 152 4.88 -4.38 6.49
CA LEU A 152 4.61 -3.83 5.16
C LEU A 152 3.67 -2.62 5.19
N LEU A 153 3.90 -1.71 4.24
CA LEU A 153 3.07 -0.54 3.95
C LEU A 153 2.19 -0.86 2.75
N SER A 154 0.88 -0.88 2.96
CA SER A 154 -0.10 -1.13 1.90
C SER A 154 -0.86 0.15 1.55
N PRO A 155 -0.83 0.64 0.30
CA PRO A 155 -1.61 1.80 -0.08
C PRO A 155 -3.09 1.56 0.21
N LYS A 156 -3.77 2.60 0.70
CA LYS A 156 -5.22 2.54 0.98
C LYS A 156 -6.08 2.68 -0.28
N GLY A 157 -5.46 2.90 -1.44
CA GLY A 157 -6.15 3.14 -2.71
C GLY A 157 -6.96 4.43 -2.72
N ARG A 158 -6.53 5.45 -1.96
CA ARG A 158 -7.20 6.76 -1.86
C ARG A 158 -6.67 7.69 -2.94
N ILE A 159 -7.50 8.64 -3.35
CA ILE A 159 -7.14 9.70 -4.29
C ILE A 159 -6.91 11.00 -3.54
N TYR A 160 -5.89 11.72 -3.96
CA TYR A 160 -5.50 13.00 -3.40
C TYR A 160 -5.52 14.06 -4.50
N ALA A 161 -6.00 15.25 -4.18
CA ALA A 161 -5.75 16.43 -5.00
C ALA A 161 -4.52 17.16 -4.47
N VAL A 162 -3.64 17.60 -5.35
CA VAL A 162 -2.45 18.39 -5.03
C VAL A 162 -2.47 19.67 -5.85
N LYS A 163 -2.31 20.80 -5.18
CA LYS A 163 -2.16 22.09 -5.83
C LYS A 163 -0.73 22.25 -6.31
N LEU A 164 -0.57 22.42 -7.62
CA LEU A 164 0.74 22.58 -8.27
C LEU A 164 1.24 24.02 -8.10
N GLN A 165 2.56 24.22 -8.16
CA GLN A 165 3.16 25.55 -8.02
C GLN A 165 2.81 26.49 -9.17
N ASN A 166 2.51 25.93 -10.34
CA ASN A 166 2.06 26.70 -11.50
C ASN A 166 0.56 27.08 -11.43
N GLY A 167 -0.13 26.80 -10.33
CA GLY A 167 -1.56 27.10 -10.13
C GLY A 167 -2.51 26.00 -10.61
N GLY A 168 -2.01 24.97 -11.28
CA GLY A 168 -2.80 23.80 -11.68
C GLY A 168 -3.11 22.86 -10.52
N VAL A 169 -3.80 21.76 -10.83
CA VAL A 169 -4.11 20.69 -9.88
C VAL A 169 -3.75 19.35 -10.50
N ALA A 170 -3.20 18.44 -9.70
CA ALA A 170 -3.10 17.04 -10.05
C ALA A 170 -3.94 16.19 -9.10
N PHE A 171 -4.58 15.16 -9.63
CA PHE A 171 -5.18 14.08 -8.84
C PHE A 171 -4.25 12.88 -8.88
N LEU A 172 -3.91 12.31 -7.72
CA LEU A 172 -2.94 11.22 -7.64
C LEU A 172 -3.40 10.11 -6.70
N GLN A 173 -2.85 8.93 -6.96
CA GLN A 173 -2.97 7.72 -6.15
C GLN A 173 -1.57 7.18 -5.88
N PHE A 174 -1.31 6.81 -4.62
CA PHE A 174 -0.13 6.03 -4.27
C PHE A 174 -0.38 4.56 -4.62
N VAL A 175 0.46 3.98 -5.46
CA VAL A 175 0.32 2.61 -6.00
C VAL A 175 1.20 1.62 -5.25
N SER A 176 2.43 2.01 -4.93
CA SER A 176 3.37 1.14 -4.20
C SER A 176 4.45 1.95 -3.49
N TYR A 177 5.16 1.31 -2.57
CA TYR A 177 6.35 1.81 -1.89
C TYR A 177 7.57 0.89 -2.05
N TYR A 178 7.43 -0.15 -2.88
CA TYR A 178 8.43 -1.20 -3.03
C TYR A 178 9.13 -1.12 -4.37
N CYS A 179 10.40 -1.52 -4.34
CA CYS A 179 11.28 -1.50 -5.50
C CYS A 179 11.25 -2.87 -6.21
N LYS A 180 11.47 -2.87 -7.52
CA LYS A 180 11.83 -4.06 -8.30
C LYS A 180 13.34 -4.09 -8.54
N PRO A 181 14.04 -5.23 -8.38
CA PRO A 181 13.52 -6.56 -8.01
C PRO A 181 13.15 -6.71 -6.54
N GLU A 182 13.78 -5.98 -5.63
CA GLU A 182 13.49 -6.00 -4.20
C GLU A 182 13.87 -4.68 -3.53
N GLY A 183 13.25 -4.36 -2.39
CA GLY A 183 13.56 -3.18 -1.58
C GLY A 183 12.33 -2.35 -1.21
N SER A 184 12.52 -1.36 -0.34
CA SER A 184 11.49 -0.40 0.09
C SER A 184 12.00 1.03 -0.05
N GLY A 185 11.08 1.98 -0.24
CA GLY A 185 11.45 3.35 -0.57
C GLY A 185 11.42 3.64 -2.06
N CYS A 186 10.70 2.86 -2.87
CA CYS A 186 10.40 3.22 -4.25
C CYS A 186 8.91 3.58 -4.33
N LEU A 187 8.63 4.88 -4.17
CA LEU A 187 7.26 5.38 -4.15
C LEU A 187 6.74 5.46 -5.58
N THR A 188 5.74 4.65 -5.88
CA THR A 188 5.04 4.63 -7.17
C THR A 188 3.75 5.42 -7.07
N ILE A 189 3.60 6.41 -7.94
CA ILE A 189 2.47 7.31 -7.99
C ILE A 189 1.86 7.23 -9.39
N ARG A 190 0.54 7.03 -9.44
CA ARG A 190 -0.24 7.20 -10.66
C ARG A 190 -1.09 8.46 -10.51
N TYR A 191 -1.09 9.33 -11.51
CA TYR A 191 -1.76 10.61 -11.41
C TYR A 191 -2.33 11.08 -12.75
N LYS A 192 -3.27 12.02 -12.71
CA LYS A 192 -3.72 12.79 -13.86
C LYS A 192 -3.65 14.27 -13.50
N LEU A 193 -3.38 15.12 -14.49
CA LEU A 193 -3.55 16.56 -14.31
C LEU A 193 -5.05 16.88 -14.43
N ALA A 194 -5.56 17.78 -13.59
CA ALA A 194 -6.87 18.36 -13.82
C ALA A 194 -6.79 19.10 -15.16
N ASN A 195 -7.60 18.70 -16.13
CA ASN A 195 -7.73 19.47 -17.36
C ASN A 195 -8.17 20.88 -16.97
N GLY A 196 -7.40 21.89 -17.39
CA GLY A 196 -7.82 23.29 -17.33
C GLY A 196 -9.03 23.55 -18.21
#